data_AF-A0A3Q7QG35-F1
#
_entry.id   AF-A0A3Q7QG35-F1
#
_cell.length_a   1.000
_cell.length_b   1.000
_cell.length_c   1.000
_cell.angle_alpha   90.00
_cell.angle_beta   90.00
_cell.angle_gamma   90.00
#
_symmetry.space_group_name_H-M   'P 1'
#
loop_
_entity.id
_entity.type
_entity.pdbx_description
1 polymer ?
#
loop_
_entity_poly.entity_id
_entity_poly.type
_entity_poly.pdbx_seq_one_letter_code
_entity_poly.pdbx_strand_id
1 'polypeptide(L)'
;MAPKRKPQVQCEAPEKKKGRQGAEGEDSFRSTAEALRAAPTEKHVVRVDPACPLSHNPGTQVHGDYACTLNQTNIGSNNNKFYIIQLLEEGDRFACWNRWGRVGEVGQSKLSYFKLLEDAKKDFEKKFRDKTKNSWVERDHFVAHPGKYTLIEVQGDNEAQEAVVKVDRGPVRAVVQRVQPCSLDAATQKLITNIFSKDMFKNAMTLMNLDVKKMPLGKLSKQQIARGFEALEALEVALRAPTDGGPSLEALSSHFYTVIPHNFGRNRPPPINSPELLQAKKDMLLVLADIELAQTLQASPEEEEVEEVPHPLDRDYQLLKCQLQLLDPEAPEYKVIHTYLEQTGNSYRCPALQHVWKVNREGEGDRFRAHSKLGNRKLLWHGTNVAVVAAILTSGLRIMPHSGGRVGKGIYFASENSKSAGYDPTQDTELELDGQRVAVPQGHPVLCAEFCSSRFSQSEYLIYQESQCRLRYLLEVHL
;
A
#
# COMPACT_ATOMS: atom_id res chain seq x y z
N MET A 1 -41.07 41.19 59.13
CA MET A 1 -39.70 41.58 58.77
C MET A 1 -38.79 40.37 58.93
N ALA A 2 -38.02 40.06 57.88
CA ALA A 2 -37.21 38.85 57.75
C ALA A 2 -35.98 38.82 58.68
N PRO A 3 -35.50 37.63 59.11
CA PRO A 3 -34.15 37.48 59.62
C PRO A 3 -33.16 37.08 58.51
N LYS A 4 -31.96 37.63 58.66
CA LYS A 4 -30.86 37.73 57.71
C LYS A 4 -30.19 36.38 57.39
N ARG A 5 -29.90 36.16 56.11
CA ARG A 5 -29.05 35.08 55.56
C ARG A 5 -27.56 35.40 55.76
N LYS A 6 -26.78 34.37 56.11
CA LYS A 6 -25.30 34.31 56.02
C LYS A 6 -24.85 34.16 54.55
N PRO A 7 -23.62 34.59 54.19
CA PRO A 7 -23.23 34.80 52.79
C PRO A 7 -22.80 33.50 52.09
N GLN A 8 -23.14 33.41 50.79
CA GLN A 8 -22.70 32.38 49.85
C GLN A 8 -21.24 32.62 49.44
N VAL A 9 -20.45 31.55 49.51
CA VAL A 9 -19.14 31.41 48.86
C VAL A 9 -19.37 31.35 47.35
N GLN A 10 -18.70 32.24 46.62
CA GLN A 10 -18.72 32.30 45.16
C GLN A 10 -17.95 31.10 44.59
N CYS A 11 -18.60 30.34 43.70
CA CYS A 11 -17.92 29.40 42.81
C CYS A 11 -17.33 30.18 41.63
N GLU A 12 -16.00 30.26 41.57
CA GLU A 12 -15.27 30.67 40.38
C GLU A 12 -15.41 29.57 39.30
N ALA A 13 -15.84 29.99 38.11
CA ALA A 13 -15.91 29.13 36.93
C ALA A 13 -14.50 28.91 36.37
N PRO A 14 -14.10 27.68 35.97
CA PRO A 14 -12.79 27.46 35.39
C PRO A 14 -12.74 28.01 33.95
N GLU A 15 -11.71 28.80 33.70
CA GLU A 15 -11.36 29.34 32.39
C GLU A 15 -11.21 28.24 31.33
N LYS A 16 -11.83 28.45 30.17
CA LYS A 16 -11.65 27.65 28.96
C LYS A 16 -10.20 27.72 28.49
N LYS A 17 -9.39 26.72 28.84
CA LYS A 17 -8.20 26.36 28.05
C LYS A 17 -8.67 25.91 26.66
N LYS A 18 -8.51 26.79 25.66
CA LYS A 18 -8.53 26.41 24.24
C LYS A 18 -7.45 25.35 24.03
N GLY A 19 -7.86 24.08 24.05
CA GLY A 19 -7.03 22.93 23.76
C GLY A 19 -6.52 23.00 22.32
N ARG A 20 -5.21 22.91 22.19
CA ARG A 20 -4.43 22.76 20.98
C ARG A 20 -4.71 21.37 20.38
N GLN A 21 -5.87 21.16 19.79
CA GLN A 21 -6.24 19.93 19.09
C GLN A 21 -6.23 20.20 17.59
N GLY A 22 -5.12 19.85 16.94
CA GLY A 22 -4.90 20.08 15.51
C GLY A 22 -3.53 19.63 15.01
N ALA A 23 -2.59 19.35 15.91
CA ALA A 23 -1.20 19.04 15.54
C ALA A 23 -0.89 17.53 15.38
N GLU A 24 -1.55 16.63 16.13
CA GLU A 24 -1.14 15.21 16.17
C GLU A 24 -1.50 14.42 14.88
N GLY A 25 -2.40 14.94 14.04
CA GLY A 25 -2.87 14.27 12.82
C GLY A 25 -2.10 14.59 11.55
N GLU A 26 -1.20 15.58 11.56
CA GLU A 26 -0.21 15.80 10.50
C GLU A 26 0.95 14.81 10.61
N ASP A 27 1.20 14.30 11.81
CA ASP A 27 2.46 13.65 12.18
C ASP A 27 2.67 12.27 11.54
N SER A 28 1.62 11.46 11.29
CA SER A 28 1.80 10.12 10.71
C SER A 28 1.84 10.09 9.18
N PHE A 29 1.24 11.06 8.46
CA PHE A 29 1.35 11.10 6.98
C PHE A 29 2.70 11.64 6.61
N ARG A 30 3.08 12.69 7.33
CA ARG A 30 4.46 13.11 7.41
C ARG A 30 5.32 11.97 7.91
N SER A 31 4.97 11.17 8.92
CA SER A 31 5.82 10.06 9.37
C SER A 31 6.00 8.96 8.32
N THR A 32 4.95 8.51 7.63
CA THR A 32 5.10 7.53 6.53
C THR A 32 5.89 8.15 5.38
N ALA A 33 5.58 9.40 5.00
CA ALA A 33 6.35 10.11 3.98
C ALA A 33 7.79 10.39 4.43
N GLU A 34 8.05 10.63 5.71
CA GLU A 34 9.37 10.85 6.34
C GLU A 34 10.14 9.55 6.42
N ALA A 35 9.51 8.45 6.83
CA ALA A 35 10.10 7.12 6.84
C ALA A 35 10.48 6.69 5.41
N LEU A 36 9.61 6.96 4.44
CA LEU A 36 9.87 6.72 3.02
C LEU A 36 10.95 7.67 2.45
N ARG A 37 11.03 8.94 2.92
CA ARG A 37 12.07 9.92 2.55
C ARG A 37 13.42 9.60 3.18
N ALA A 38 13.43 9.08 4.41
CA ALA A 38 14.63 8.72 5.16
C ALA A 38 15.18 7.36 4.73
N ALA A 39 14.44 6.59 3.93
CA ALA A 39 14.90 5.33 3.39
C ALA A 39 16.10 5.55 2.44
N PRO A 40 17.16 4.73 2.54
CA PRO A 40 18.34 4.87 1.71
C PRO A 40 17.99 4.69 0.22
N THR A 41 18.62 5.51 -0.63
CA THR A 41 18.50 5.39 -2.09
C THR A 41 19.31 4.18 -2.56
N GLU A 42 18.63 3.06 -2.80
CA GLU A 42 19.30 1.85 -3.28
C GLU A 42 19.64 1.95 -4.77
N LYS A 43 20.89 1.63 -5.12
CA LYS A 43 21.36 1.57 -6.50
C LYS A 43 21.06 0.19 -7.07
N HIS A 44 20.20 0.13 -8.09
CA HIS A 44 19.73 -1.13 -8.66
C HIS A 44 20.05 -1.28 -10.15
N VAL A 45 20.18 -2.53 -10.60
CA VAL A 45 20.49 -2.90 -11.98
C VAL A 45 19.29 -2.62 -12.87
N VAL A 46 19.44 -1.69 -13.82
CA VAL A 46 18.39 -1.36 -14.78
C VAL A 46 18.41 -2.35 -15.93
N ARG A 47 17.31 -3.08 -16.14
CA ARG A 47 17.15 -3.98 -17.28
C ARG A 47 16.82 -3.23 -18.57
N VAL A 48 17.19 -3.83 -19.70
CA VAL A 48 16.80 -3.35 -21.03
C VAL A 48 15.27 -3.36 -21.14
N ASP A 49 14.70 -2.29 -21.68
CA ASP A 49 13.28 -2.17 -21.94
C ASP A 49 12.79 -3.37 -22.79
N PRO A 50 11.80 -4.16 -22.34
CA PRO A 50 11.34 -5.35 -23.07
C PRO A 50 10.89 -5.04 -24.51
N ALA A 51 10.41 -3.81 -24.76
CA ALA A 51 10.01 -3.36 -26.08
C ALA A 51 11.19 -3.04 -27.03
N CYS A 52 12.43 -3.03 -26.51
CA CYS A 52 13.62 -2.85 -27.32
C CYS A 52 13.90 -4.13 -28.14
N PRO A 53 14.14 -4.06 -29.45
CA PRO A 53 14.48 -5.23 -30.25
C PRO A 53 15.73 -5.97 -29.75
N LEU A 54 16.64 -5.28 -29.07
CA LEU A 54 17.87 -5.85 -28.51
C LEU A 54 17.67 -6.51 -27.14
N SER A 55 16.46 -6.48 -26.56
CA SER A 55 16.17 -7.01 -25.23
C SER A 55 16.34 -8.54 -25.12
N HIS A 56 16.25 -9.25 -26.24
CA HIS A 56 16.37 -10.71 -26.30
C HIS A 56 17.83 -11.16 -26.49
N ASN A 57 18.76 -10.22 -26.72
CA ASN A 57 20.17 -10.54 -26.89
C ASN A 57 20.82 -10.66 -25.50
N PRO A 58 21.38 -11.83 -25.15
CA PRO A 58 21.93 -12.06 -23.81
C PRO A 58 23.18 -11.21 -23.50
N GLY A 59 23.83 -10.65 -24.52
CA GLY A 59 24.98 -9.75 -24.37
C GLY A 59 24.63 -8.26 -24.29
N THR A 60 23.35 -7.88 -24.40
CA THR A 60 22.93 -6.48 -24.32
C THR A 60 22.57 -6.10 -22.90
N GLN A 61 23.21 -5.06 -22.38
CA GLN A 61 22.92 -4.51 -21.06
C GLN A 61 22.79 -2.99 -21.09
N VAL A 62 22.19 -2.41 -20.06
CA VAL A 62 22.21 -0.96 -19.86
C VAL A 62 23.61 -0.55 -19.40
N HIS A 63 24.17 0.47 -20.04
CA HIS A 63 25.49 0.97 -19.69
C HIS A 63 25.45 1.82 -18.41
N GLY A 64 26.05 1.33 -17.34
CA GLY A 64 26.14 2.03 -16.07
C GLY A 64 24.77 2.45 -15.53
N ASP A 65 24.61 3.73 -15.21
CA ASP A 65 23.38 4.33 -14.71
C ASP A 65 22.54 5.02 -15.81
N TYR A 66 22.96 4.96 -17.08
CA TYR A 66 22.37 5.70 -18.21
C TYR A 66 21.02 5.12 -18.66
N ALA A 67 20.04 5.16 -17.77
CA ALA A 67 18.65 4.84 -18.04
C ALA A 67 17.72 5.71 -17.19
N CYS A 68 16.64 6.20 -17.79
CA CYS A 68 15.63 6.95 -17.06
C CYS A 68 14.24 6.78 -17.64
N THR A 69 13.24 6.85 -16.76
CA THR A 69 11.83 6.94 -17.13
C THR A 69 11.31 8.31 -16.74
N LEU A 70 10.71 9.00 -17.69
CA LEU A 70 10.18 10.34 -17.51
C LEU A 70 8.67 10.32 -17.71
N ASN A 71 7.95 11.14 -16.95
CA ASN A 71 6.50 11.28 -17.06
C ASN A 71 6.08 12.75 -17.13
N GLN A 72 4.96 13.01 -17.80
CA GLN A 72 4.37 14.32 -17.91
C GLN A 72 2.85 14.20 -18.04
N THR A 73 2.13 14.80 -17.09
CA THR A 73 0.69 14.97 -17.16
C THR A 73 0.32 16.45 -17.17
N ASN A 74 -0.58 16.82 -18.09
CA ASN A 74 -1.27 18.10 -18.12
C ASN A 74 -2.74 17.84 -18.48
N ILE A 75 -3.60 18.02 -17.49
CA ILE A 75 -5.03 17.78 -17.59
C ILE A 75 -5.68 18.72 -18.61
N GLY A 76 -5.33 20.00 -18.61
CA GLY A 76 -5.90 21.01 -19.52
C GLY A 76 -5.75 20.65 -21.00
N SER A 77 -4.58 20.11 -21.39
CA SER A 77 -4.32 19.68 -22.77
C SER A 77 -4.54 18.18 -23.03
N ASN A 78 -5.14 17.44 -22.09
CA ASN A 78 -5.26 15.97 -22.13
C ASN A 78 -3.92 15.25 -22.49
N ASN A 79 -2.82 15.79 -21.97
CA ASN A 79 -1.51 15.16 -22.10
C ASN A 79 -1.28 14.27 -20.89
N ASN A 80 -0.98 13.00 -21.13
CA ASN A 80 -0.53 12.05 -20.13
C ASN A 80 0.50 11.15 -20.82
N LYS A 81 1.77 11.54 -20.77
CA LYS A 81 2.82 11.05 -21.66
C LYS A 81 4.02 10.56 -20.87
N PHE A 82 4.62 9.48 -21.36
CA PHE A 82 5.88 8.96 -20.85
C PHE A 82 7.01 9.13 -21.88
N TYR A 83 8.24 9.05 -21.39
CA TYR A 83 9.45 8.96 -22.20
C TYR A 83 10.49 8.11 -21.49
N ILE A 84 10.95 7.03 -22.11
CA ILE A 84 12.03 6.15 -21.63
C ILE A 84 13.26 6.43 -22.48
N ILE A 85 14.42 6.56 -21.82
CA ILE A 85 15.72 6.73 -22.45
C ILE A 85 16.65 5.68 -21.83
N GLN A 86 17.33 4.88 -22.65
CA GLN A 86 18.35 3.92 -22.20
C GLN A 86 19.56 3.96 -23.12
N LEU A 87 20.77 3.95 -22.55
CA LEU A 87 22.01 3.67 -23.26
C LEU A 87 22.32 2.19 -23.09
N LEU A 88 22.41 1.47 -24.20
CA LEU A 88 22.65 0.05 -24.28
C LEU A 88 24.06 -0.21 -24.78
N GLU A 89 24.68 -1.27 -24.27
CA GLU A 89 26.00 -1.76 -24.63
C GLU A 89 25.91 -3.25 -25.01
N GLU A 90 26.48 -3.60 -26.15
CA GLU A 90 26.60 -4.98 -26.66
C GLU A 90 28.04 -5.18 -27.17
N GLY A 91 28.94 -5.60 -26.28
CA GLY A 91 30.38 -5.63 -26.56
C GLY A 91 30.89 -4.22 -26.90
N ASP A 92 31.55 -4.07 -28.05
CA ASP A 92 32.09 -2.77 -28.51
C ASP A 92 31.05 -1.88 -29.24
N ARG A 93 29.76 -2.22 -29.18
CA ARG A 93 28.68 -1.46 -29.84
C ARG A 93 27.79 -0.79 -28.82
N PHE A 94 27.46 0.48 -29.06
CA PHE A 94 26.61 1.28 -28.20
C PHE A 94 25.33 1.71 -28.94
N ALA A 95 24.20 1.72 -28.26
CA ALA A 95 22.94 2.17 -28.83
C ALA A 95 22.11 2.97 -27.83
N CYS A 96 21.51 4.08 -28.27
CA CYS A 96 20.52 4.81 -27.47
C CYS A 96 19.11 4.39 -27.89
N TRP A 97 18.39 3.80 -26.95
CA TRP A 97 16.98 3.46 -27.05
C TRP A 97 16.13 4.58 -26.47
N ASN A 98 15.17 5.06 -27.27
CA ASN A 98 14.16 6.02 -26.84
C ASN A 98 12.78 5.43 -27.09
N ARG A 99 11.87 5.45 -26.11
CA ARG A 99 10.47 5.05 -26.28
C ARG A 99 9.53 6.07 -25.64
N TRP A 100 8.50 6.50 -26.34
CA TRP A 100 7.59 7.53 -25.86
C TRP A 100 6.17 7.30 -26.33
N GLY A 101 5.21 7.81 -25.58
CA GLY A 101 3.81 7.66 -25.95
C GLY A 101 2.88 8.08 -24.84
N ARG A 102 1.61 7.68 -24.96
CA ARG A 102 0.60 7.88 -23.92
C ARG A 102 0.79 6.85 -22.80
N VAL A 103 0.60 7.26 -21.55
CA VAL A 103 0.65 6.34 -20.39
C VAL A 103 -0.42 5.24 -20.55
N GLY A 104 -0.07 3.99 -20.27
CA GLY A 104 -0.87 2.79 -20.57
C GLY A 104 -0.65 2.16 -21.95
N GLU A 105 -0.12 2.91 -22.94
CA GLU A 105 0.12 2.42 -24.30
C GLU A 105 1.60 2.07 -24.53
N VAL A 106 1.88 1.25 -25.57
CA VAL A 106 3.26 0.84 -25.93
C VAL A 106 4.09 2.02 -26.41
N GLY A 107 3.47 2.95 -27.15
CA GLY A 107 4.12 4.13 -27.71
C GLY A 107 4.89 3.87 -29.02
N GLN A 108 5.62 4.90 -29.45
CA GLN A 108 6.59 4.85 -30.53
C GLN A 108 8.01 4.71 -29.95
N SER A 109 8.93 4.20 -30.74
CA SER A 109 10.32 4.03 -30.33
C SER A 109 11.31 4.42 -31.41
N LYS A 110 12.55 4.66 -30.99
CA LYS A 110 13.71 4.92 -31.85
C LYS A 110 14.96 4.33 -31.22
N LEU A 111 15.65 3.50 -31.97
CA LEU A 111 16.97 2.97 -31.65
C LEU A 111 18.02 3.66 -32.52
N SER A 112 19.05 4.23 -31.91
CA SER A 112 20.14 4.91 -32.62
C SER A 112 21.47 4.27 -32.25
N TYR A 113 22.28 3.87 -33.23
CA TYR A 113 23.55 3.18 -33.01
C TYR A 113 24.73 4.15 -33.05
N PHE A 114 25.74 3.86 -32.22
CA PHE A 114 26.95 4.65 -32.06
C PHE A 114 28.18 3.74 -32.03
N LYS A 115 29.29 4.24 -32.58
CA LYS A 115 30.59 3.53 -32.57
C LYS A 115 31.40 3.83 -31.31
N LEU A 116 31.25 5.06 -30.78
CA LEU A 116 31.98 5.52 -29.60
C LEU A 116 31.01 5.72 -28.45
N LEU A 117 31.40 5.24 -27.26
CA LEU A 117 30.62 5.38 -26.04
C LEU A 117 30.32 6.86 -25.72
N GLU A 118 31.31 7.74 -25.92
CA GLU A 118 31.18 9.17 -25.63
C GLU A 118 30.12 9.86 -26.51
N ASP A 119 29.95 9.42 -27.75
CA ASP A 119 28.91 9.96 -28.62
C ASP A 119 27.51 9.48 -28.20
N ALA A 120 27.40 8.22 -27.76
CA ALA A 120 26.16 7.67 -27.20
C ALA A 120 25.76 8.40 -25.90
N LYS A 121 26.72 8.65 -24.99
CA LYS A 121 26.49 9.42 -23.76
C LYS A 121 26.01 10.84 -24.08
N LYS A 122 26.66 11.52 -25.03
CA LYS A 122 26.24 12.86 -25.47
C LYS A 122 24.83 12.88 -26.04
N ASP A 123 24.43 11.88 -26.84
CA ASP A 123 23.06 11.80 -27.36
C ASP A 123 22.05 11.57 -26.22
N PHE A 124 22.35 10.65 -25.30
CA PHE A 124 21.53 10.40 -24.11
C PHE A 124 21.33 11.69 -23.29
N GLU A 125 22.42 12.36 -22.91
CA GLU A 125 22.38 13.56 -22.07
C GLU A 125 21.69 14.73 -22.77
N LYS A 126 21.89 14.87 -24.09
CA LYS A 126 21.19 15.85 -24.91
C LYS A 126 19.69 15.59 -24.93
N LYS A 127 19.27 14.33 -25.09
CA LYS A 127 17.86 13.94 -25.05
C LYS A 127 17.24 14.18 -23.68
N PHE A 128 17.93 13.77 -22.61
CA PHE A 128 17.50 14.02 -21.25
C PHE A 128 17.26 15.52 -21.03
N ARG A 129 18.27 16.37 -21.32
CA ARG A 129 18.18 17.81 -21.14
C ARG A 129 17.10 18.47 -21.99
N ASP A 130 16.87 18.02 -23.23
CA ASP A 130 15.77 18.52 -24.07
C ASP A 130 14.39 18.26 -23.42
N LYS A 131 14.21 17.08 -22.84
CA LYS A 131 12.93 16.66 -22.23
C LYS A 131 12.71 17.20 -20.83
N THR A 132 13.75 17.38 -20.04
CA THR A 132 13.64 17.75 -18.61
C THR A 132 14.12 19.16 -18.30
N LYS A 133 14.91 19.80 -19.17
CA LYS A 133 15.72 21.01 -18.88
C LYS A 133 16.77 20.84 -17.77
N ASN A 134 16.99 19.63 -17.28
CA ASN A 134 17.99 19.34 -16.25
C ASN A 134 19.26 18.73 -16.89
N SER A 135 20.40 18.86 -16.20
CA SER A 135 21.63 18.13 -16.55
C SER A 135 21.53 16.69 -16.03
N TRP A 136 22.03 15.72 -16.80
CA TRP A 136 22.05 14.32 -16.37
C TRP A 136 22.98 14.09 -15.17
N VAL A 137 24.09 14.82 -15.14
CA VAL A 137 25.10 14.74 -14.06
C VAL A 137 24.54 15.24 -12.73
N GLU A 138 23.63 16.22 -12.77
CA GLU A 138 23.01 16.84 -11.59
C GLU A 138 21.60 16.28 -11.32
N ARG A 139 21.29 15.10 -11.84
CA ARG A 139 19.96 14.49 -11.73
C ARG A 139 19.49 14.27 -10.28
N ASP A 140 20.41 14.16 -9.33
CA ASP A 140 20.08 14.01 -7.91
C ASP A 140 19.47 15.31 -7.33
N HIS A 141 19.69 16.45 -7.99
CA HIS A 141 19.09 17.75 -7.68
C HIS A 141 18.02 18.14 -8.72
N PHE A 142 17.24 17.17 -9.18
CA PHE A 142 16.25 17.38 -10.24
C PHE A 142 15.21 18.46 -9.89
N VAL A 143 15.03 19.43 -10.80
CA VAL A 143 13.98 20.46 -10.68
C VAL A 143 12.91 20.27 -11.74
N ALA A 144 11.67 20.12 -11.32
CA ALA A 144 10.54 20.04 -12.25
C ALA A 144 10.27 21.40 -12.91
N HIS A 145 10.19 21.42 -14.24
CA HIS A 145 9.88 22.63 -15.00
C HIS A 145 8.49 22.57 -15.65
N PRO A 146 7.73 23.68 -15.66
CA PRO A 146 6.44 23.74 -16.32
C PRO A 146 6.51 23.31 -17.80
N GLY A 147 5.59 22.43 -18.21
CA GLY A 147 5.53 21.92 -19.58
C GLY A 147 6.68 21.00 -19.99
N LYS A 148 7.53 20.56 -19.05
CA LYS A 148 8.57 19.55 -19.28
C LYS A 148 8.29 18.25 -18.54
N TYR A 149 9.05 17.21 -18.87
CA TYR A 149 8.92 15.91 -18.22
C TYR A 149 9.61 15.91 -16.86
N THR A 150 9.07 15.12 -15.93
CA THR A 150 9.64 14.88 -14.60
C THR A 150 10.25 13.49 -14.55
N LEU A 151 11.39 13.35 -13.87
CA LEU A 151 12.03 12.06 -13.63
C LEU A 151 11.20 11.22 -12.65
N ILE A 152 10.95 9.97 -13.04
CA ILE A 152 10.36 8.94 -12.19
C ILE A 152 11.49 8.00 -11.80
N GLU A 153 11.67 7.86 -10.50
CA GLU A 153 12.61 6.88 -9.96
C GLU A 153 11.98 5.49 -10.07
N VAL A 154 12.71 4.63 -10.76
CA VAL A 154 12.28 3.29 -11.12
C VAL A 154 13.35 2.35 -10.56
N GLN A 155 13.07 1.65 -9.46
CA GLN A 155 13.92 0.59 -8.93
C GLN A 155 14.02 -0.57 -9.96
N GLY A 156 15.15 -1.28 -10.00
CA GLY A 156 15.39 -2.38 -10.94
C GLY A 156 14.74 -3.68 -10.48
N ASP A 157 14.28 -4.52 -11.41
CA ASP A 157 13.69 -5.83 -11.07
C ASP A 157 14.74 -6.75 -10.48
N ASN A 158 14.60 -7.15 -9.22
CA ASN A 158 15.36 -8.25 -8.64
C ASN A 158 14.65 -9.59 -8.93
N GLU A 159 14.53 -9.98 -10.21
CA GLU A 159 14.09 -11.33 -10.59
C GLU A 159 15.23 -12.35 -10.43
N ALA A 160 15.88 -12.36 -9.28
CA ALA A 160 16.87 -13.37 -8.92
C ALA A 160 16.23 -14.43 -8.02
N GLN A 161 15.10 -15.04 -8.44
CA GLN A 161 14.56 -16.26 -7.80
C GLN A 161 13.40 -16.94 -8.58
N GLU A 162 13.37 -16.86 -9.92
CA GLU A 162 12.43 -17.65 -10.75
C GLU A 162 13.17 -18.47 -11.83
N ALA A 163 14.26 -19.14 -11.45
CA ALA A 163 14.96 -20.09 -12.31
C ALA A 163 15.21 -21.43 -11.59
N VAL A 164 14.15 -22.14 -11.25
CA VAL A 164 14.16 -23.58 -10.93
C VAL A 164 12.89 -24.13 -11.60
N VAL A 165 12.88 -24.95 -12.65
CA VAL A 165 13.68 -26.12 -13.02
C VAL A 165 13.66 -26.26 -14.55
N LYS A 166 14.82 -26.29 -15.22
CA LYS A 166 15.00 -27.05 -16.47
C LYS A 166 16.37 -27.70 -16.46
N VAL A 167 16.37 -29.02 -16.27
CA VAL A 167 17.52 -29.90 -16.40
C VAL A 167 17.82 -30.09 -17.89
N ASP A 168 19.02 -29.73 -18.36
CA ASP A 168 20.03 -30.70 -18.84
C ASP A 168 21.39 -30.03 -19.23
N ARG A 169 22.47 -30.60 -18.67
CA ARG A 169 23.91 -30.65 -19.08
C ARG A 169 24.83 -29.41 -19.21
N GLY A 170 25.84 -29.34 -18.32
CA GLY A 170 27.19 -28.74 -18.54
C GLY A 170 27.81 -28.07 -17.29
N PRO A 171 29.12 -28.24 -16.96
CA PRO A 171 29.60 -28.16 -15.58
C PRO A 171 29.96 -26.75 -15.14
N VAL A 172 29.08 -26.14 -14.34
CA VAL A 172 29.46 -25.12 -13.36
C VAL A 172 29.29 -25.77 -12.00
N ARG A 173 30.29 -25.68 -11.12
CA ARG A 173 30.17 -26.12 -9.71
C ARG A 173 29.12 -25.25 -9.01
N ALA A 174 27.85 -25.57 -9.20
CA ALA A 174 26.76 -25.06 -8.40
C ALA A 174 26.80 -25.82 -7.07
N VAL A 175 27.06 -25.10 -5.98
CA VAL A 175 26.75 -25.61 -4.64
C VAL A 175 25.24 -25.83 -4.65
N VAL A 176 24.80 -27.09 -4.66
CA VAL A 176 23.39 -27.44 -4.59
C VAL A 176 22.96 -27.16 -3.15
N GLN A 177 22.52 -25.94 -2.86
CA GLN A 177 21.83 -25.64 -1.61
C GLN A 177 20.64 -26.61 -1.49
N ARG A 178 20.58 -27.38 -0.39
CA ARG A 178 19.48 -28.31 -0.17
C ARG A 178 18.30 -27.55 0.41
N VAL A 179 17.19 -27.51 -0.33
CA VAL A 179 15.95 -26.87 0.12
C VAL A 179 15.19 -27.83 1.04
N GLN A 180 14.86 -27.38 2.25
CA GLN A 180 14.06 -28.17 3.18
C GLN A 180 12.58 -28.28 2.71
N PRO A 181 11.87 -29.37 3.08
CA PRO A 181 10.43 -29.47 2.84
C PRO A 181 9.65 -28.36 3.55
N CYS A 182 8.56 -27.91 2.93
CA CYS A 182 7.70 -26.88 3.52
C CYS A 182 7.08 -27.35 4.84
N SER A 183 7.21 -26.55 5.90
CA SER A 183 6.65 -26.86 7.22
C SER A 183 5.17 -26.50 7.37
N LEU A 184 4.66 -25.63 6.49
CA LEU A 184 3.29 -25.11 6.52
C LEU A 184 2.26 -26.12 6.03
N ASP A 185 1.06 -26.10 6.60
CA ASP A 185 -0.08 -26.85 6.07
C ASP A 185 -0.55 -26.30 4.71
N ALA A 186 -1.29 -27.11 3.95
CA ALA A 186 -1.69 -26.78 2.57
C ALA A 186 -2.52 -25.49 2.45
N ALA A 187 -3.39 -25.20 3.44
CA ALA A 187 -4.20 -23.99 3.42
C ALA A 187 -3.31 -22.76 3.67
N THR A 188 -2.40 -22.85 4.63
CA THR A 188 -1.43 -21.78 4.91
C THR A 188 -0.47 -21.57 3.74
N GLN A 189 0.00 -22.63 3.06
CA GLN A 189 0.81 -22.49 1.85
C GLN A 189 0.08 -21.70 0.76
N LYS A 190 -1.20 -22.00 0.54
CA LYS A 190 -2.06 -21.27 -0.42
C LYS A 190 -2.23 -19.82 0.00
N LEU A 191 -2.46 -19.53 1.28
CA LEU A 191 -2.56 -18.18 1.81
C LEU A 191 -1.27 -17.38 1.55
N ILE A 192 -0.10 -17.92 1.91
CA ILE A 192 1.20 -17.25 1.72
C ILE A 192 1.46 -17.00 0.24
N THR A 193 1.21 -17.99 -0.61
CA THR A 193 1.31 -17.83 -2.07
C THR A 193 0.41 -16.70 -2.58
N ASN A 194 -0.81 -16.59 -2.04
CA ASN A 194 -1.77 -15.58 -2.48
C ASN A 194 -1.36 -14.17 -2.03
N ILE A 195 -1.02 -13.97 -0.75
CA ILE A 195 -0.74 -12.62 -0.20
C ILE A 195 0.58 -12.04 -0.70
N PHE A 196 1.50 -12.89 -1.17
CA PHE A 196 2.76 -12.50 -1.82
C PHE A 196 2.72 -12.64 -3.35
N SER A 197 1.55 -12.90 -3.94
CA SER A 197 1.41 -13.05 -5.38
C SER A 197 1.67 -11.73 -6.12
N LYS A 198 2.70 -11.70 -6.96
CA LYS A 198 2.97 -10.57 -7.86
C LYS A 198 1.75 -10.24 -8.72
N ASP A 199 1.06 -11.22 -9.26
CA ASP A 199 -0.09 -10.96 -10.13
C ASP A 199 -1.27 -10.35 -9.36
N MET A 200 -1.46 -10.73 -8.09
CA MET A 200 -2.45 -10.11 -7.22
C MET A 200 -2.13 -8.63 -6.98
N PHE A 201 -0.88 -8.28 -6.71
CA PHE A 201 -0.48 -6.87 -6.60
C PHE A 201 -0.64 -6.11 -7.92
N LYS A 202 -0.28 -6.71 -9.08
CA LYS A 202 -0.52 -6.11 -10.41
C LYS A 202 -2.00 -5.83 -10.64
N ASN A 203 -2.87 -6.77 -10.27
CA ASN A 203 -4.32 -6.63 -10.41
C ASN A 203 -4.86 -5.51 -9.51
N ALA A 204 -4.44 -5.46 -8.24
CA ALA A 204 -4.83 -4.40 -7.30
C ALA A 204 -4.44 -3.00 -7.82
N MET A 205 -3.20 -2.85 -8.32
CA MET A 205 -2.74 -1.59 -8.91
C MET A 205 -3.52 -1.22 -10.18
N THR A 206 -3.86 -2.21 -11.02
CA THR A 206 -4.66 -1.97 -12.24
C THR A 206 -6.06 -1.46 -11.91
N LEU A 207 -6.72 -2.03 -10.89
CA LEU A 207 -8.03 -1.56 -10.42
C LEU A 207 -7.99 -0.10 -9.92
N MET A 208 -6.83 0.35 -9.44
CA MET A 208 -6.58 1.74 -9.02
C MET A 208 -6.22 2.68 -10.19
N ASN A 209 -6.27 2.18 -11.43
CA ASN A 209 -5.90 2.88 -12.67
C ASN A 209 -4.42 3.27 -12.75
N LEU A 210 -3.53 2.44 -12.18
CA LEU A 210 -2.08 2.66 -12.23
C LEU A 210 -1.47 1.99 -13.47
N ASP A 211 -0.43 2.60 -14.05
CA ASP A 211 0.30 2.01 -15.18
C ASP A 211 1.32 0.97 -14.69
N VAL A 212 0.85 -0.26 -14.45
CA VAL A 212 1.66 -1.40 -13.99
C VAL A 212 2.80 -1.76 -14.96
N LYS A 213 2.68 -1.43 -16.25
CA LYS A 213 3.74 -1.70 -17.23
C LYS A 213 4.95 -0.77 -17.04
N LYS A 214 4.71 0.44 -16.56
CA LYS A 214 5.76 1.44 -16.29
C LYS A 214 6.14 1.53 -14.82
N MET A 215 5.27 1.02 -13.97
CA MET A 215 5.52 0.76 -12.56
C MET A 215 5.37 -0.74 -12.29
N PRO A 216 6.24 -1.61 -12.84
CA PRO A 216 6.26 -3.00 -12.42
C PRO A 216 6.58 -3.08 -10.93
N LEU A 217 6.10 -4.15 -10.30
CA LEU A 217 6.34 -4.42 -8.88
C LEU A 217 7.83 -4.52 -8.62
N GLY A 218 8.32 -3.79 -7.63
CA GLY A 218 9.76 -3.64 -7.37
C GLY A 218 10.41 -2.44 -8.06
N LYS A 219 9.63 -1.57 -8.74
CA LYS A 219 10.14 -0.33 -9.35
C LYS A 219 9.72 0.96 -8.66
N LEU A 220 8.72 0.95 -7.79
CA LEU A 220 8.25 2.18 -7.15
C LEU A 220 9.14 2.51 -5.95
N SER A 221 9.99 3.53 -6.08
CA SER A 221 10.83 3.93 -4.94
C SER A 221 9.97 4.48 -3.80
N LYS A 222 10.38 4.20 -2.56
CA LYS A 222 9.83 4.83 -1.35
C LYS A 222 9.71 6.34 -1.51
N GLN A 223 10.74 6.95 -2.09
CA GLN A 223 10.81 8.37 -2.41
C GLN A 223 9.73 8.82 -3.41
N GLN A 224 9.41 8.01 -4.43
CA GLN A 224 8.33 8.32 -5.38
C GLN A 224 6.96 8.31 -4.71
N ILE A 225 6.70 7.34 -3.81
CA ILE A 225 5.46 7.30 -3.01
C ILE A 225 5.37 8.53 -2.11
N ALA A 226 6.47 8.90 -1.44
CA ALA A 226 6.55 10.09 -0.60
C ALA A 226 6.26 11.39 -1.37
N ARG A 227 6.79 11.54 -2.59
CA ARG A 227 6.46 12.68 -3.47
C ARG A 227 4.98 12.67 -3.88
N GLY A 228 4.40 11.48 -4.08
CA GLY A 228 2.97 11.33 -4.33
C GLY A 228 2.13 11.85 -3.16
N PHE A 229 2.57 11.56 -1.95
CA PHE A 229 1.97 12.05 -0.72
C PHE A 229 2.04 13.58 -0.61
N GLU A 230 3.20 14.19 -0.82
CA GLU A 230 3.38 15.66 -0.83
C GLU A 230 2.45 16.35 -1.85
N ALA A 231 2.27 15.74 -3.03
CA ALA A 231 1.36 16.26 -4.05
C ALA A 231 -0.12 16.23 -3.60
N LEU A 232 -0.54 15.22 -2.83
CA LEU A 232 -1.89 15.14 -2.28
C LEU A 232 -2.09 16.08 -1.08
N GLU A 233 -1.06 16.34 -0.27
CA GLU A 233 -1.10 17.38 0.77
C GLU A 233 -1.33 18.76 0.17
N ALA A 234 -0.60 19.10 -0.90
CA ALA A 234 -0.80 20.36 -1.60
C ALA A 234 -2.23 20.51 -2.15
N LEU A 235 -2.81 19.42 -2.67
CA LEU A 235 -4.22 19.37 -3.09
C LEU A 235 -5.19 19.57 -1.93
N GLU A 236 -4.92 18.96 -0.77
CA GLU A 236 -5.76 19.10 0.42
C GLU A 236 -5.80 20.55 0.90
N VAL A 237 -4.65 21.21 0.96
CA VAL A 237 -4.55 22.63 1.34
C VAL A 237 -5.36 23.50 0.37
N ALA A 238 -5.19 23.30 -0.94
CA ALA A 238 -5.90 24.04 -1.97
C ALA A 238 -7.42 23.79 -1.97
N LEU A 239 -7.87 22.59 -1.60
CA LEU A 239 -9.29 22.25 -1.47
C LEU A 239 -9.95 22.91 -0.26
N ARG A 240 -9.23 23.03 0.87
CA ARG A 240 -9.76 23.63 2.11
C ARG A 240 -9.82 25.15 2.03
N ALA A 241 -8.82 25.77 1.41
CA ALA A 241 -8.70 27.21 1.30
C ALA A 241 -8.30 27.59 -0.13
N PRO A 242 -9.27 27.89 -1.02
CA PRO A 242 -8.96 28.39 -2.36
C PRO A 242 -8.27 29.75 -2.23
N THR A 243 -6.96 29.79 -2.50
CA THR A 243 -6.20 31.04 -2.50
C THR A 243 -6.30 31.73 -3.86
N ASP A 244 -6.68 33.00 -3.88
CA ASP A 244 -6.58 33.84 -5.09
C ASP A 244 -5.10 33.93 -5.52
N GLY A 245 -4.80 33.45 -6.72
CA GLY A 245 -3.45 33.42 -7.30
C GLY A 245 -2.63 32.15 -7.03
N GLY A 246 -3.16 31.17 -6.29
CA GLY A 246 -2.52 29.86 -6.12
C GLY A 246 -2.62 28.95 -7.37
N PRO A 247 -1.83 27.86 -7.44
CA PRO A 247 -1.98 26.88 -8.51
C PRO A 247 -3.37 26.26 -8.48
N SER A 248 -4.02 26.17 -9.65
CA SER A 248 -5.36 25.59 -9.75
C SER A 248 -5.37 24.12 -9.32
N LEU A 249 -6.53 23.62 -8.87
CA LEU A 249 -6.72 22.20 -8.57
C LEU A 249 -6.37 21.30 -9.76
N GLU A 250 -6.59 21.77 -11.00
CA GLU A 250 -6.16 21.04 -12.20
C GLU A 250 -4.63 20.96 -12.34
N ALA A 251 -3.90 22.02 -12.00
CA ALA A 251 -2.44 22.05 -12.05
C ALA A 251 -1.84 21.12 -10.99
N LEU A 252 -2.36 21.17 -9.76
CA LEU A 252 -1.95 20.26 -8.68
C LEU A 252 -2.31 18.80 -8.98
N SER A 253 -3.48 18.56 -9.56
CA SER A 253 -3.87 17.21 -10.03
C SER A 253 -2.95 16.72 -11.15
N SER A 254 -2.58 17.61 -12.08
CA SER A 254 -1.61 17.30 -13.14
C SER A 254 -0.24 16.94 -12.57
N HIS A 255 0.19 17.65 -11.51
CA HIS A 255 1.42 17.34 -10.80
C HIS A 255 1.35 15.95 -10.13
N PHE A 256 0.27 15.65 -9.40
CA PHE A 256 0.06 14.34 -8.81
C PHE A 256 0.12 13.20 -9.84
N TYR A 257 -0.59 13.31 -10.97
CA TYR A 257 -0.53 12.28 -12.04
C TYR A 257 0.78 12.28 -12.82
N THR A 258 1.60 13.31 -12.68
CA THR A 258 2.97 13.31 -13.19
C THR A 258 3.87 12.49 -12.28
N VAL A 259 3.74 12.67 -10.96
CA VAL A 259 4.50 11.92 -9.96
C VAL A 259 4.04 10.46 -9.90
N ILE A 260 2.74 10.19 -9.95
CA ILE A 260 2.18 8.84 -9.89
C ILE A 260 1.52 8.52 -11.23
N PRO A 261 2.20 7.83 -12.16
CA PRO A 261 1.67 7.50 -13.47
C PRO A 261 0.34 6.72 -13.41
N HIS A 262 -0.73 7.33 -13.92
CA HIS A 262 -2.03 6.69 -14.04
C HIS A 262 -2.37 6.39 -15.51
N ASN A 263 -3.03 5.26 -15.74
CA ASN A 263 -3.59 4.91 -17.02
C ASN A 263 -5.07 5.27 -17.07
N PHE A 264 -5.41 6.32 -17.83
CA PHE A 264 -6.79 6.77 -18.07
C PHE A 264 -7.31 6.39 -19.46
N GLY A 265 -6.65 5.47 -20.17
CA GLY A 265 -6.89 5.22 -21.59
C GLY A 265 -6.81 6.54 -22.37
N ARG A 266 -7.70 6.77 -23.33
CA ARG A 266 -7.75 8.03 -24.12
C ARG A 266 -8.50 9.18 -23.44
N ASN A 267 -9.05 8.95 -22.26
CA ASN A 267 -9.84 9.96 -21.54
C ASN A 267 -8.93 11.01 -20.87
N ARG A 268 -9.48 12.22 -20.69
CA ARG A 268 -8.84 13.28 -19.91
C ARG A 268 -8.68 12.80 -18.45
N PRO A 269 -7.49 12.89 -17.84
CA PRO A 269 -7.34 12.58 -16.42
C PRO A 269 -8.28 13.47 -15.58
N PRO A 270 -9.03 12.90 -14.62
CA PRO A 270 -10.01 13.67 -13.85
C PRO A 270 -9.32 14.57 -12.83
N PRO A 271 -9.71 15.85 -12.69
CA PRO A 271 -9.18 16.71 -11.65
C PRO A 271 -9.63 16.21 -10.27
N ILE A 272 -8.72 16.24 -9.30
CA ILE A 272 -8.97 15.93 -7.89
C ILE A 272 -9.55 17.19 -7.25
N ASN A 273 -10.87 17.32 -7.31
CA ASN A 273 -11.58 18.54 -6.93
C ASN A 273 -12.62 18.32 -5.80
N SER A 274 -12.64 17.14 -5.20
CA SER A 274 -13.54 16.82 -4.09
C SER A 274 -12.77 16.11 -2.97
N PRO A 275 -13.20 16.27 -1.70
CA PRO A 275 -12.63 15.54 -0.57
C PRO A 275 -12.66 14.02 -0.76
N GLU A 276 -13.70 13.49 -1.41
CA GLU A 276 -13.87 12.05 -1.63
C GLU A 276 -12.85 11.52 -2.65
N LEU A 277 -12.60 12.25 -3.74
CA LEU A 277 -11.57 11.88 -4.71
C LEU A 277 -10.18 12.00 -4.12
N LEU A 278 -9.92 13.05 -3.33
CA LEU A 278 -8.65 13.20 -2.62
C LEU A 278 -8.43 12.01 -1.66
N GLN A 279 -9.46 11.64 -0.90
CA GLN A 279 -9.41 10.52 0.02
C GLN A 279 -9.13 9.21 -0.70
N ALA A 280 -9.84 8.93 -1.79
CA ALA A 280 -9.61 7.74 -2.61
C ALA A 280 -8.16 7.67 -3.16
N LYS A 281 -7.54 8.81 -3.50
CA LYS A 281 -6.14 8.85 -3.94
C LYS A 281 -5.15 8.66 -2.79
N LYS A 282 -5.48 9.14 -1.59
CA LYS A 282 -4.70 8.86 -0.38
C LYS A 282 -4.73 7.38 -0.06
N ASP A 283 -5.92 6.77 -0.02
CA ASP A 283 -6.10 5.33 0.22
C ASP A 283 -5.32 4.48 -0.80
N MET A 284 -5.30 4.90 -2.07
CA MET A 284 -4.50 4.27 -3.12
C MET A 284 -2.99 4.30 -2.81
N LEU A 285 -2.45 5.46 -2.40
CA LEU A 285 -1.02 5.55 -2.03
C LEU A 285 -0.66 4.71 -0.80
N LEU A 286 -1.59 4.55 0.14
CA LEU A 286 -1.38 3.68 1.30
C LEU A 286 -1.27 2.22 0.87
N VAL A 287 -2.13 1.76 -0.04
CA VAL A 287 -2.04 0.40 -0.60
C VAL A 287 -0.72 0.23 -1.36
N LEU A 288 -0.27 1.24 -2.10
CA LEU A 288 1.03 1.19 -2.78
C LEU A 288 2.20 1.09 -1.79
N ALA A 289 2.17 1.83 -0.69
CA ALA A 289 3.19 1.73 0.36
C ALA A 289 3.22 0.32 0.99
N ASP A 290 2.06 -0.31 1.15
CA ASP A 290 1.94 -1.66 1.70
C ASP A 290 2.45 -2.74 0.73
N ILE A 291 2.20 -2.57 -0.56
CA ILE A 291 2.77 -3.42 -1.61
C ILE A 291 4.29 -3.27 -1.64
N GLU A 292 4.81 -2.04 -1.56
CA GLU A 292 6.25 -1.77 -1.53
C GLU A 292 6.93 -2.39 -0.30
N LEU A 293 6.28 -2.30 0.86
CA LEU A 293 6.73 -2.97 2.08
C LEU A 293 6.79 -4.50 1.89
N ALA A 294 5.74 -5.10 1.32
CA ALA A 294 5.70 -6.54 1.06
C ALA A 294 6.82 -6.99 0.11
N GLN A 295 7.12 -6.20 -0.93
CA GLN A 295 8.23 -6.47 -1.84
C GLN A 295 9.59 -6.32 -1.16
N THR A 296 9.78 -5.29 -0.33
CA THR A 296 11.02 -5.10 0.44
C THR A 296 11.26 -6.27 1.38
N LEU A 297 10.21 -6.80 2.03
CA LEU A 297 10.32 -7.98 2.90
C LEU A 297 10.86 -9.18 2.10
N GLN A 298 10.31 -9.46 0.92
CA GLN A 298 10.76 -10.56 0.06
C GLN A 298 12.18 -10.40 -0.51
N ALA A 299 12.67 -9.15 -0.64
CA ALA A 299 13.98 -8.85 -1.20
C ALA A 299 15.13 -8.88 -0.16
N SER A 300 14.83 -9.12 1.12
CA SER A 300 15.86 -9.16 2.17
C SER A 300 16.91 -10.25 1.91
N PRO A 301 18.22 -9.92 2.00
CA PRO A 301 19.29 -10.82 1.60
C PRO A 301 19.40 -12.03 2.53
N GLU A 302 19.78 -13.16 1.94
CA GLU A 302 20.05 -14.43 2.61
C GLU A 302 21.07 -14.23 3.75
N GLU A 303 20.71 -14.59 4.98
CA GLU A 303 21.67 -14.73 6.07
C GLU A 303 22.57 -15.94 5.79
N GLU A 304 23.79 -15.64 5.33
CA GLU A 304 25.01 -16.45 5.32
C GLU A 304 24.98 -17.82 4.61
N GLU A 305 26.17 -18.35 4.33
CA GLU A 305 26.44 -19.61 3.64
C GLU A 305 25.93 -20.82 4.45
N VAL A 306 24.62 -21.06 4.48
CA VAL A 306 24.02 -22.26 5.08
C VAL A 306 23.85 -23.34 4.00
N GLU A 307 24.34 -24.55 4.24
CA GLU A 307 24.21 -25.68 3.29
C GLU A 307 22.74 -26.08 3.03
N GLU A 308 21.85 -25.76 3.97
CA GLU A 308 20.40 -25.99 3.88
C GLU A 308 19.64 -24.67 4.01
N VAL A 309 18.78 -24.41 3.01
CA VAL A 309 17.91 -23.23 3.00
C VAL A 309 16.45 -23.64 3.27
N PRO A 310 15.69 -22.86 4.05
CA PRO A 310 14.26 -23.12 4.25
C PRO A 310 13.48 -23.13 2.93
N HIS A 311 12.31 -23.78 2.93
CA HIS A 311 11.41 -23.69 1.80
C HIS A 311 11.02 -22.21 1.54
N PRO A 312 10.87 -21.75 0.28
CA PRO A 312 10.55 -20.34 -0.01
C PRO A 312 9.29 -19.82 0.69
N LEU A 313 8.26 -20.66 0.82
CA LEU A 313 7.04 -20.30 1.56
C LEU A 313 7.25 -20.20 3.07
N ASP A 314 8.16 -21.02 3.65
CA ASP A 314 8.52 -20.89 5.05
C ASP A 314 9.26 -19.58 5.30
N ARG A 315 10.16 -19.19 4.39
CA ARG A 315 10.85 -17.89 4.44
C ARG A 315 9.83 -16.74 4.37
N ASP A 316 8.95 -16.76 3.37
CA ASP A 316 7.92 -15.72 3.20
C ASP A 316 6.97 -15.64 4.41
N TYR A 317 6.64 -16.78 5.02
CA TYR A 317 5.88 -16.85 6.26
C TYR A 317 6.65 -16.25 7.46
N GLN A 318 7.93 -16.57 7.62
CA GLN A 318 8.78 -16.02 8.69
C GLN A 318 8.92 -14.49 8.60
N LEU A 319 8.98 -13.94 7.37
CA LEU A 319 9.02 -12.50 7.15
C LEU A 319 7.83 -11.75 7.73
N LEU A 320 6.66 -12.41 7.84
CA LEU A 320 5.46 -11.80 8.43
C LEU A 320 5.60 -11.54 9.93
N LYS A 321 6.53 -12.22 10.63
CA LYS A 321 6.68 -12.15 12.09
C LYS A 321 5.34 -12.30 12.82
N CYS A 322 4.53 -13.20 12.30
CA CYS A 322 3.16 -13.40 12.72
C CYS A 322 2.83 -14.89 12.68
N GLN A 323 2.49 -15.45 13.83
CA GLN A 323 2.07 -16.84 13.92
C GLN A 323 0.63 -16.98 13.43
N LEU A 324 0.44 -17.87 12.46
CA LEU A 324 -0.87 -18.28 11.96
C LEU A 324 -1.09 -19.75 12.33
N GLN A 325 -2.19 -20.03 13.01
CA GLN A 325 -2.59 -21.39 13.34
C GLN A 325 -3.95 -21.69 12.71
N LEU A 326 -3.99 -22.61 11.75
CA LEU A 326 -5.24 -23.05 11.14
C LEU A 326 -6.15 -23.69 12.20
N LEU A 327 -7.41 -23.25 12.25
CA LEU A 327 -8.41 -23.81 13.14
C LEU A 327 -9.11 -25.00 12.47
N ASP A 328 -9.31 -26.06 13.25
CA ASP A 328 -10.14 -27.19 12.89
C ASP A 328 -11.62 -26.74 12.82
N PRO A 329 -12.35 -27.05 11.72
CA PRO A 329 -13.79 -26.79 11.62
C PRO A 329 -14.63 -27.34 12.79
N GLU A 330 -14.18 -28.41 13.43
CA GLU A 330 -14.86 -29.00 14.58
C GLU A 330 -14.60 -28.27 15.90
N ALA A 331 -13.60 -27.38 15.95
CA ALA A 331 -13.26 -26.63 17.14
C ALA A 331 -14.42 -25.72 17.59
N PRO A 332 -14.71 -25.61 18.90
CA PRO A 332 -15.77 -24.72 19.40
C PRO A 332 -15.57 -23.26 18.98
N GLU A 333 -14.32 -22.79 18.98
CA GLU A 333 -13.94 -21.43 18.57
C GLU A 333 -14.25 -21.19 17.08
N TYR A 334 -14.06 -22.21 16.22
CA TYR A 334 -14.42 -22.13 14.79
C TYR A 334 -15.94 -21.96 14.61
N LYS A 335 -16.74 -22.75 15.34
CA LYS A 335 -18.21 -22.70 15.25
C LYS A 335 -18.76 -21.33 15.64
N VAL A 336 -18.22 -20.71 16.68
CA VAL A 336 -18.58 -19.33 17.09
C VAL A 336 -18.28 -18.31 15.99
N ILE A 337 -17.12 -18.43 15.32
CA ILE A 337 -16.72 -17.53 14.22
C ILE A 337 -17.60 -17.75 12.99
N HIS A 338 -17.89 -19.01 12.66
CA HIS A 338 -18.77 -19.37 11.55
C HIS A 338 -20.19 -18.83 11.76
N THR A 339 -20.76 -19.03 12.95
CA THR A 339 -22.06 -18.45 13.32
C THR A 339 -22.02 -16.93 13.25
N TYR A 340 -20.95 -16.28 13.73
CA TYR A 340 -20.82 -14.84 13.63
C TYR A 340 -20.87 -14.35 12.16
N LEU A 341 -20.17 -15.06 11.25
CA LEU A 341 -20.14 -14.75 9.83
C LEU A 341 -21.52 -14.90 9.16
N GLU A 342 -22.21 -16.01 9.43
CA GLU A 342 -23.51 -16.33 8.83
C GLU A 342 -24.61 -15.41 9.34
N GLN A 343 -24.68 -15.20 10.66
CA GLN A 343 -25.77 -14.48 11.31
C GLN A 343 -25.71 -12.98 11.01
N THR A 344 -24.50 -12.43 10.85
CA THR A 344 -24.30 -11.02 10.51
C THR A 344 -24.01 -10.76 9.03
N GLY A 345 -24.04 -11.82 8.22
CA GLY A 345 -23.92 -11.79 6.77
C GLY A 345 -25.20 -11.32 6.08
N ASN A 346 -25.13 -11.15 4.75
CA ASN A 346 -26.28 -10.74 3.97
C ASN A 346 -27.08 -11.98 3.61
N SER A 347 -28.40 -11.98 3.84
CA SER A 347 -29.27 -13.10 3.51
C SER A 347 -29.28 -13.47 2.02
N TYR A 348 -28.89 -12.56 1.12
CA TYR A 348 -28.85 -12.77 -0.33
C TYR A 348 -27.46 -13.11 -0.90
N ARG A 349 -26.38 -12.72 -0.20
CA ARG A 349 -24.99 -13.00 -0.60
C ARG A 349 -24.15 -13.19 0.66
N CYS A 350 -24.25 -14.37 1.25
CA CYS A 350 -23.43 -14.74 2.39
C CYS A 350 -22.09 -15.29 1.89
N PRO A 351 -20.95 -14.72 2.31
CA PRO A 351 -19.64 -15.27 1.98
C PRO A 351 -19.49 -16.70 2.52
N ALA A 352 -19.00 -17.61 1.69
CA ALA A 352 -18.72 -18.98 2.09
C ALA A 352 -17.36 -19.06 2.80
N LEU A 353 -17.36 -19.38 4.09
CA LEU A 353 -16.15 -19.56 4.89
C LEU A 353 -15.35 -20.76 4.37
N GLN A 354 -14.07 -20.55 4.06
CA GLN A 354 -13.15 -21.61 3.63
C GLN A 354 -12.25 -22.03 4.78
N HIS A 355 -11.51 -21.07 5.35
CA HIS A 355 -10.49 -21.32 6.37
C HIS A 355 -10.48 -20.20 7.42
N VAL A 356 -10.09 -20.55 8.63
CA VAL A 356 -9.91 -19.61 9.74
C VAL A 356 -8.53 -19.85 10.36
N TRP A 357 -7.69 -18.83 10.42
CA TRP A 357 -6.43 -18.87 11.15
C TRP A 357 -6.53 -18.04 12.41
N LYS A 358 -6.08 -18.59 13.54
CA LYS A 358 -5.76 -17.81 14.73
C LYS A 358 -4.48 -17.03 14.47
N VAL A 359 -4.54 -15.73 14.72
CA VAL A 359 -3.46 -14.77 14.43
C VAL A 359 -2.81 -14.36 15.75
N ASN A 360 -1.49 -14.48 15.81
CA ASN A 360 -0.69 -13.98 16.92
C ASN A 360 0.55 -13.25 16.38
N ARG A 361 0.43 -11.93 16.26
CA ARG A 361 1.48 -11.06 15.74
C ARG A 361 2.49 -10.70 16.83
N GLU A 362 3.77 -10.69 16.47
CA GLU A 362 4.87 -10.35 17.38
C GLU A 362 4.71 -8.93 17.97
N GLY A 363 4.92 -8.79 19.28
CA GLY A 363 4.80 -7.54 20.03
C GLY A 363 3.36 -6.99 20.20
N GLU A 364 2.37 -7.49 19.47
CA GLU A 364 1.00 -6.98 19.54
C GLU A 364 0.31 -7.28 20.87
N GLY A 365 0.55 -8.47 21.41
CA GLY A 365 0.07 -8.84 22.74
C GLY A 365 0.60 -7.90 23.82
N ASP A 366 1.88 -7.50 23.73
CA ASP A 366 2.54 -6.66 24.72
C ASP A 366 1.94 -5.25 24.76
N ARG A 367 1.76 -4.62 23.61
CA ARG A 367 1.11 -3.29 23.53
C ARG A 367 -0.36 -3.35 23.95
N PHE A 368 -1.07 -4.44 23.65
CA PHE A 368 -2.48 -4.59 23.99
C PHE A 368 -2.70 -4.80 25.49
N ARG A 369 -1.75 -5.40 26.22
CA ARG A 369 -1.82 -5.59 27.68
C ARG A 369 -1.92 -4.27 28.47
N ALA A 370 -1.44 -3.16 27.92
CA ALA A 370 -1.62 -1.83 28.50
C ALA A 370 -3.11 -1.50 28.74
N HIS A 371 -3.99 -2.10 27.94
CA HIS A 371 -5.44 -1.91 28.01
C HIS A 371 -6.15 -3.03 28.77
N SER A 372 -5.45 -3.89 29.52
CA SER A 372 -6.03 -5.02 30.28
C SER A 372 -7.18 -4.63 31.21
N LYS A 373 -7.12 -3.44 31.81
CA LYS A 373 -8.14 -2.90 32.71
C LYS A 373 -9.39 -2.35 32.00
N LEU A 374 -9.33 -2.13 30.68
CA LEU A 374 -10.51 -1.70 29.92
C LEU A 374 -11.46 -2.89 29.71
N GLY A 375 -12.72 -2.71 30.13
CA GLY A 375 -13.82 -3.60 29.82
C GLY A 375 -14.39 -3.38 28.41
N ASN A 376 -15.62 -3.86 28.16
CA ASN A 376 -16.31 -3.75 26.86
C ASN A 376 -15.44 -4.19 25.67
N ARG A 377 -14.91 -5.40 25.75
CA ARG A 377 -14.13 -6.00 24.66
C ARG A 377 -15.07 -6.68 23.69
N LYS A 378 -14.93 -6.37 22.41
CA LYS A 378 -15.73 -6.98 21.33
C LYS A 378 -14.82 -7.54 20.25
N LEU A 379 -15.20 -8.68 19.70
CA LEU A 379 -14.67 -9.19 18.45
C LEU A 379 -15.46 -8.55 17.31
N LEU A 380 -14.76 -7.86 16.40
CA LEU A 380 -15.37 -7.07 15.34
C LEU A 380 -14.67 -7.33 14.00
N TRP A 381 -15.41 -7.14 12.91
CA TRP A 381 -14.92 -7.32 11.54
C TRP A 381 -14.07 -6.14 11.07
N HIS A 382 -13.02 -6.45 10.29
CA HIS A 382 -12.27 -5.48 9.50
C HIS A 382 -12.03 -6.07 8.11
N GLY A 383 -12.76 -5.57 7.11
CA GLY A 383 -12.61 -5.99 5.71
C GLY A 383 -11.44 -5.26 5.06
N THR A 384 -10.62 -5.99 4.31
CA THR A 384 -9.45 -5.41 3.62
C THR A 384 -9.19 -6.07 2.27
N ASN A 385 -8.40 -5.42 1.42
CA ASN A 385 -7.94 -5.98 0.15
C ASN A 385 -6.82 -7.01 0.41
N VAL A 386 -6.84 -8.14 -0.30
CA VAL A 386 -5.79 -9.17 -0.21
C VAL A 386 -4.38 -8.57 -0.41
N ALA A 387 -4.25 -7.54 -1.23
CA ALA A 387 -2.98 -6.83 -1.50
C ALA A 387 -2.33 -6.16 -0.28
N VAL A 388 -3.06 -5.94 0.82
CA VAL A 388 -2.50 -5.34 2.04
C VAL A 388 -2.42 -6.31 3.21
N VAL A 389 -2.85 -7.56 3.03
CA VAL A 389 -2.85 -8.57 4.11
C VAL A 389 -1.44 -8.83 4.62
N ALA A 390 -0.45 -8.96 3.74
CA ALA A 390 0.95 -9.17 4.16
C ALA A 390 1.46 -8.00 5.03
N ALA A 391 1.17 -6.76 4.66
CA ALA A 391 1.53 -5.57 5.43
C ALA A 391 0.80 -5.51 6.78
N ILE A 392 -0.48 -5.87 6.83
CA ILE A 392 -1.28 -5.93 8.07
C ILE A 392 -0.77 -7.03 9.01
N LEU A 393 -0.44 -8.21 8.49
CA LEU A 393 0.12 -9.29 9.32
C LEU A 393 1.49 -8.92 9.89
N THR A 394 2.29 -8.15 9.15
CA THR A 394 3.62 -7.71 9.61
C THR A 394 3.53 -6.55 10.61
N SER A 395 2.79 -5.50 10.26
CA SER A 395 2.80 -4.22 11.01
C SER A 395 1.59 -4.01 11.92
N GLY A 396 0.54 -4.82 11.77
CA GLY A 396 -0.77 -4.63 12.38
C GLY A 396 -1.64 -3.61 11.63
N LEU A 397 -2.88 -3.45 12.10
CA LEU A 397 -3.76 -2.38 11.65
C LEU A 397 -3.20 -1.03 12.12
N ARG A 398 -3.08 -0.09 11.18
CA ARG A 398 -2.55 1.24 11.42
C ARG A 398 -3.64 2.29 11.29
N ILE A 399 -3.60 3.31 12.15
CA ILE A 399 -4.43 4.49 11.95
C ILE A 399 -3.75 5.30 10.88
N MET A 400 -4.22 5.17 9.65
CA MET A 400 -3.59 5.93 8.59
C MET A 400 -4.00 7.40 8.74
N PRO A 401 -3.05 8.31 8.62
CA PRO A 401 -3.18 9.73 8.93
C PRO A 401 -4.17 10.47 8.03
N HIS A 402 -4.59 9.84 6.93
CA HIS A 402 -5.75 10.27 6.20
C HIS A 402 -6.81 9.20 6.02
N SER A 403 -6.68 7.96 6.53
CA SER A 403 -7.82 7.05 6.53
C SER A 403 -8.92 7.73 7.33
N GLY A 404 -9.98 8.10 6.62
CA GLY A 404 -11.00 8.99 7.10
C GLY A 404 -12.31 8.54 6.50
N GLY A 405 -13.12 7.89 7.31
CA GLY A 405 -14.49 7.58 6.96
C GLY A 405 -15.41 8.69 7.44
N ARG A 406 -16.69 8.36 7.54
CA ARG A 406 -17.75 9.29 7.95
C ARG A 406 -17.62 9.80 9.40
N VAL A 407 -16.68 9.26 10.17
CA VAL A 407 -16.52 9.46 11.63
C VAL A 407 -15.08 9.85 12.03
N GLY A 408 -14.25 10.30 11.08
CA GLY A 408 -12.89 10.79 11.38
C GLY A 408 -11.78 9.77 11.14
N LYS A 409 -10.62 9.96 11.78
CA LYS A 409 -9.42 9.16 11.52
C LYS A 409 -9.19 8.13 12.60
N GLY A 410 -9.34 6.86 12.27
CA GLY A 410 -9.18 5.76 13.21
C GLY A 410 -9.14 4.43 12.49
N ILE A 411 -9.00 3.33 13.25
CA ILE A 411 -9.23 2.00 12.71
C ILE A 411 -10.72 1.72 12.80
N TYR A 412 -11.31 1.43 11.64
CA TYR A 412 -12.72 1.15 11.48
C TYR A 412 -12.99 -0.34 11.60
N PHE A 413 -14.01 -0.67 12.38
CA PHE A 413 -14.54 -2.01 12.51
C PHE A 413 -16.06 -2.00 12.35
N ALA A 414 -16.62 -3.16 12.03
CA ALA A 414 -18.06 -3.36 11.97
C ALA A 414 -18.46 -4.54 12.86
N SER A 415 -19.60 -4.44 13.52
CA SER A 415 -20.22 -5.61 14.16
C SER A 415 -20.83 -6.57 13.16
N GLU A 416 -21.09 -6.12 11.93
CA GLU A 416 -21.80 -6.89 10.91
C GLU A 416 -20.91 -7.18 9.71
N ASN A 417 -20.92 -8.43 9.25
CA ASN A 417 -20.15 -8.87 8.10
C ASN A 417 -20.70 -8.31 6.78
N SER A 418 -22.02 -8.12 6.68
CA SER A 418 -22.65 -7.50 5.51
C SER A 418 -23.10 -6.07 5.76
N LYS A 419 -23.73 -5.45 4.74
CA LYS A 419 -24.29 -4.10 4.83
C LYS A 419 -25.81 -4.11 5.02
N SER A 420 -26.33 -4.05 6.27
CA SER A 420 -27.69 -3.57 6.66
C SER A 420 -28.02 -3.75 8.17
N ALA A 421 -28.53 -2.68 8.81
CA ALA A 421 -29.11 -2.60 10.17
C ALA A 421 -28.11 -2.64 11.34
N GLY A 422 -28.59 -2.70 12.60
CA GLY A 422 -27.75 -2.78 13.80
C GLY A 422 -27.85 -4.19 14.40
N TYR A 423 -26.86 -4.68 15.16
CA TYR A 423 -26.94 -6.00 15.79
C TYR A 423 -27.69 -5.97 17.14
N ASP A 424 -28.32 -7.09 17.51
CA ASP A 424 -28.91 -7.30 18.83
C ASP A 424 -27.85 -7.84 19.82
N PRO A 425 -27.37 -7.04 20.79
CA PRO A 425 -26.34 -7.48 21.72
C PRO A 425 -26.81 -8.56 22.71
N THR A 426 -28.11 -8.82 22.82
CA THR A 426 -28.64 -9.84 23.75
C THR A 426 -28.34 -11.27 23.31
N GLN A 427 -27.96 -11.44 22.04
CA GLN A 427 -27.55 -12.73 21.49
C GLN A 427 -26.02 -12.90 21.44
N ASP A 428 -25.24 -11.93 21.94
CA ASP A 428 -23.79 -12.05 21.98
C ASP A 428 -23.37 -13.28 22.80
N THR A 429 -22.42 -14.06 22.28
CA THR A 429 -21.69 -15.06 23.06
C THR A 429 -20.37 -14.47 23.53
N GLU A 430 -19.65 -15.20 24.36
CA GLU A 430 -18.34 -14.76 24.85
C GLU A 430 -17.26 -15.79 24.56
N LEU A 431 -16.11 -15.28 24.12
CA LEU A 431 -14.87 -16.03 24.05
C LEU A 431 -13.90 -15.52 25.11
N GLU A 432 -13.17 -16.44 25.73
CA GLU A 432 -12.05 -16.08 26.59
C GLU A 432 -10.80 -15.89 25.74
N LEU A 433 -10.34 -14.65 25.62
CA LEU A 433 -9.14 -14.28 24.86
C LEU A 433 -8.18 -13.51 25.77
N ASP A 434 -6.96 -14.03 25.93
CA ASP A 434 -5.95 -13.56 26.91
C ASP A 434 -6.48 -13.45 28.36
N GLY A 435 -7.32 -14.39 28.80
CA GLY A 435 -7.93 -14.35 30.13
C GLY A 435 -8.93 -13.20 30.32
N GLN A 436 -9.46 -12.65 29.23
CA GLN A 436 -10.50 -11.62 29.24
C GLN A 436 -11.74 -12.12 28.48
N ARG A 437 -12.92 -11.82 29.02
CA ARG A 437 -14.19 -12.09 28.34
C ARG A 437 -14.36 -11.09 27.20
N VAL A 438 -14.52 -11.60 25.98
CA VAL A 438 -14.72 -10.81 24.76
C VAL A 438 -16.07 -11.17 24.17
N ALA A 439 -16.94 -10.19 24.01
CA ALA A 439 -18.24 -10.37 23.39
C ALA A 439 -18.10 -10.58 21.88
N VAL A 440 -18.80 -11.58 21.36
CA VAL A 440 -18.85 -11.92 19.94
C VAL A 440 -20.31 -11.89 19.51
N PRO A 441 -20.71 -11.02 18.57
CA PRO A 441 -22.08 -11.01 18.08
C PRO A 441 -22.47 -12.35 17.46
N GLN A 442 -23.67 -12.83 17.77
CA GLN A 442 -24.25 -14.04 17.15
C GLN A 442 -25.66 -13.82 16.62
N GLY A 443 -26.27 -12.66 16.91
CA GLY A 443 -27.62 -12.34 16.48
C GLY A 443 -27.68 -11.75 15.09
N HIS A 444 -28.83 -11.93 14.44
CA HIS A 444 -29.17 -11.21 13.22
C HIS A 444 -29.28 -9.69 13.46
N PRO A 445 -29.02 -8.87 12.43
CA PRO A 445 -29.29 -7.45 12.51
C PRO A 445 -30.78 -7.15 12.80
N VAL A 446 -31.02 -6.32 13.81
CA VAL A 446 -32.34 -5.80 14.22
C VAL A 446 -32.41 -4.29 14.03
N LEU A 447 -33.63 -3.76 13.91
CA LEU A 447 -33.85 -2.33 13.81
C LEU A 447 -33.70 -1.66 15.18
N CYS A 448 -32.68 -0.81 15.32
CA CYS A 448 -32.52 0.00 16.53
C CYS A 448 -33.42 1.24 16.45
N ALA A 449 -34.56 1.23 17.14
CA ALA A 449 -35.54 2.32 17.11
C ALA A 449 -34.95 3.69 17.50
N GLU A 450 -34.01 3.71 18.46
CA GLU A 450 -33.29 4.92 18.89
C GLU A 450 -32.47 5.56 17.75
N PHE A 451 -31.96 4.76 16.83
CA PHE A 451 -31.09 5.20 15.73
C PHE A 451 -31.81 5.20 14.38
N CYS A 452 -33.15 5.12 14.35
CA CYS A 452 -33.91 5.05 13.10
C CYS A 452 -33.76 6.29 12.21
N SER A 453 -33.43 7.45 12.79
CA SER A 453 -33.13 8.69 12.08
C SER A 453 -31.63 8.88 11.76
N SER A 454 -30.78 7.90 12.07
CA SER A 454 -29.34 7.96 11.80
C SER A 454 -29.06 7.98 10.31
N ARG A 455 -27.99 8.68 9.91
CA ARG A 455 -27.46 8.59 8.54
C ARG A 455 -26.64 7.33 8.32
N PHE A 456 -26.32 6.60 9.38
CA PHE A 456 -25.61 5.33 9.32
C PHE A 456 -26.62 4.20 9.22
N SER A 457 -26.51 3.40 8.15
CA SER A 457 -27.30 2.19 8.00
C SER A 457 -26.86 1.07 8.92
N GLN A 458 -25.66 1.19 9.54
CA GLN A 458 -25.03 0.18 10.39
C GLN A 458 -24.09 0.82 11.41
N SER A 459 -23.71 0.04 12.43
CA SER A 459 -22.74 0.47 13.42
C SER A 459 -21.31 0.47 12.86
N GLU A 460 -20.62 1.60 12.98
CA GLU A 460 -19.18 1.71 12.75
C GLU A 460 -18.48 1.91 14.10
N TYR A 461 -17.56 1.00 14.44
CA TYR A 461 -16.75 1.07 15.65
C TYR A 461 -15.38 1.67 15.31
N LEU A 462 -14.96 2.67 16.07
CA LEU A 462 -13.70 3.35 15.85
C LEU A 462 -12.84 3.31 17.11
N ILE A 463 -11.55 3.09 16.90
CA ILE A 463 -10.50 3.36 17.89
C ILE A 463 -9.51 4.37 17.32
N TYR A 464 -8.93 5.16 18.23
CA TYR A 464 -8.00 6.25 17.91
C TYR A 464 -6.57 5.98 18.41
N GLN A 465 -6.32 4.78 18.94
CA GLN A 465 -4.99 4.30 19.29
C GLN A 465 -4.83 2.85 18.79
N GLU A 466 -3.77 2.59 18.03
CA GLU A 466 -3.50 1.27 17.43
C GLU A 466 -3.35 0.17 18.49
N SER A 467 -2.83 0.51 19.67
CA SER A 467 -2.67 -0.42 20.79
C SER A 467 -3.99 -0.92 21.37
N GLN A 468 -5.12 -0.29 21.04
CA GLN A 468 -6.47 -0.75 21.44
C GLN A 468 -7.01 -1.88 20.55
N CYS A 469 -6.29 -2.30 19.52
CA CYS A 469 -6.63 -3.45 18.70
C CYS A 469 -5.56 -4.55 18.84
N ARG A 470 -6.03 -5.80 18.79
CA ARG A 470 -5.22 -6.99 18.59
C ARG A 470 -5.91 -7.90 17.58
N LEU A 471 -5.19 -8.28 16.53
CA LEU A 471 -5.68 -9.24 15.55
C LEU A 471 -5.82 -10.61 16.21
N ARG A 472 -6.91 -11.31 15.89
CA ARG A 472 -7.24 -12.61 16.50
C ARG A 472 -7.49 -13.70 15.48
N TYR A 473 -8.22 -13.38 14.44
CA TYR A 473 -8.54 -14.33 13.39
C TYR A 473 -8.38 -13.68 12.01
N LEU A 474 -7.89 -14.47 11.07
CA LEU A 474 -7.90 -14.18 9.64
C LEU A 474 -8.81 -15.22 8.99
N LEU A 475 -9.75 -14.76 8.16
CA LEU A 475 -10.72 -15.62 7.49
C LEU A 475 -10.48 -15.59 5.98
N GLU A 476 -10.37 -16.75 5.34
CA GLU A 476 -10.50 -16.88 3.89
C GLU A 476 -11.96 -17.15 3.56
N VAL A 477 -12.56 -16.29 2.73
CA VAL A 477 -13.95 -16.39 2.31
C VAL A 477 -14.06 -16.34 0.80
N HIS A 478 -15.04 -17.05 0.24
CA HIS A 478 -15.47 -16.91 -1.16
C HIS A 478 -16.75 -16.08 -1.24
N LEU A 479 -16.76 -15.09 -2.13
CA LEU A 479 -17.88 -14.15 -2.35
C LEU A 479 -18.83 -14.60 -3.45
#